data_AF-A0A936Y1P5-F1
#
_entry.id   AF-A0A936Y1P5-F1
#
_cell.length_a   1.000
_cell.length_b   1.000
_cell.length_c   1.000
_cell.angle_alpha   90.00
_cell.angle_beta   90.00
_cell.angle_gamma   90.00
#
_symmetry.space_group_name_H-M   'P 1'
#
loop_
_entity.id
_entity.type
_entity.pdbx_description
1 polymer ?
#
loop_
_entity_poly.entity_id
_entity_poly.type
_entity_poly.pdbx_seq_one_letter_code
_entity_poly.pdbx_strand_id
1 'polypeptide(L)'
;MQHPFVAGTVLPDKLHALVVKGLQFEGVLLDKEHPLAQNASGNYHKANPMALAVPGEIWTIQIDSIKMTDSTLGFGKKISWQREQENQAVALEIINNLHLN
;
A
#
# COMPACT_ATOMS: atom_id res chain seq x y z
N MET A 1 -6.14 -3.02 -17.40
CA MET A 1 -7.10 -2.44 -16.42
C MET A 1 -7.48 -1.02 -16.85
N GLN A 2 -8.74 -0.55 -16.72
CA GLN A 2 -9.13 0.80 -17.19
C GLN A 2 -8.92 1.92 -16.15
N HIS A 3 -9.01 1.60 -14.85
CA HIS A 3 -8.78 2.55 -13.76
C HIS A 3 -8.01 1.85 -12.63
N PRO A 4 -6.68 2.03 -12.55
CA PRO A 4 -5.88 1.31 -11.56
C PRO A 4 -5.79 2.04 -10.22
N PHE A 5 -6.14 3.33 -10.16
CA PHE A 5 -6.12 4.11 -8.92
C PHE A 5 -7.24 3.66 -7.97
N VAL A 6 -6.87 3.36 -6.73
CA VAL A 6 -7.76 2.85 -5.70
C VAL A 6 -7.53 3.57 -4.38
N ALA A 7 -8.58 3.64 -3.57
CA ALA A 7 -8.53 4.10 -2.20
C ALA A 7 -9.25 3.10 -1.28
N GLY A 8 -8.83 3.01 -0.02
CA GLY A 8 -9.39 2.05 0.91
C GLY A 8 -9.24 2.46 2.37
N THR A 9 -9.90 1.70 3.25
CA THR A 9 -9.83 1.87 4.70
C THR A 9 -9.64 0.51 5.38
N VAL A 10 -8.75 0.45 6.36
CA VAL A 10 -8.52 -0.69 7.24
C VAL A 10 -8.91 -0.28 8.66
N LEU A 11 -9.84 -1.02 9.25
CA LEU A 11 -10.35 -0.77 10.59
C LEU A 11 -9.90 -1.86 11.56
N PRO A 12 -9.80 -1.56 12.87
CA PRO A 12 -9.63 -2.59 13.89
C PRO A 12 -10.82 -3.55 13.90
N ASP A 13 -10.58 -4.82 14.26
CA ASP A 13 -11.62 -5.85 14.39
C ASP A 13 -12.75 -5.45 15.34
N LYS A 14 -12.42 -4.64 16.36
CA LYS A 14 -13.39 -4.10 17.33
C LYS A 14 -13.45 -2.58 17.23
N LEU A 15 -14.62 -2.09 16.86
CA LEU A 15 -14.93 -0.68 16.85
C LEU A 15 -15.42 -0.24 18.23
N HIS A 16 -14.91 0.89 18.72
CA HIS A 16 -15.38 1.52 19.94
C HIS A 16 -16.06 2.84 19.58
N ALA A 17 -17.31 3.05 20.01
CA ALA A 17 -18.14 4.18 19.59
C ALA A 17 -17.52 5.57 19.87
N LEU A 18 -16.62 5.68 20.86
CA LEU A 18 -15.96 6.93 21.26
C LEU A 18 -14.51 7.05 20.77
N VAL A 19 -14.00 6.04 20.05
CA VAL A 19 -12.62 6.02 19.57
C VAL A 19 -12.61 5.98 18.05
N VAL A 20 -11.98 6.99 17.45
CA VAL A 20 -11.68 6.97 16.02
C VAL A 20 -10.31 6.35 15.85
N LYS A 21 -10.30 5.12 15.35
CA LYS A 21 -9.07 4.39 15.05
C LYS A 21 -9.19 3.67 13.71
N GLY A 22 -8.23 3.90 12.83
CA GLY A 22 -8.21 3.27 11.51
C GLY A 22 -7.15 3.86 10.59
N LEU A 23 -6.99 3.21 9.45
CA LEU A 23 -6.03 3.56 8.43
C LEU A 23 -6.76 3.76 7.11
N GLN A 24 -6.49 4.88 6.43
CA GLN A 24 -6.93 5.14 5.07
C GLN A 24 -5.71 5.10 4.16
N PHE A 25 -5.88 4.63 2.93
CA PHE A 25 -4.80 4.60 1.95
C PHE A 25 -5.30 4.95 0.56
N GLU A 26 -4.38 5.42 -0.27
CA GLU A 26 -4.53 5.61 -1.71
C GLU A 26 -3.35 4.93 -2.41
N GLY A 27 -3.57 4.42 -3.62
CA GLY A 27 -2.53 3.78 -4.40
C GLY A 27 -2.99 3.28 -5.75
N VAL A 28 -2.18 2.42 -6.33
CA VAL A 28 -2.40 1.85 -7.67
C VAL A 28 -2.46 0.34 -7.58
N LEU A 29 -3.48 -0.24 -8.19
CA LEU A 29 -3.60 -1.67 -8.36
C LEU A 29 -2.65 -2.12 -9.47
N LEU A 30 -1.79 -3.08 -9.14
CA LEU A 30 -0.78 -3.60 -10.05
C LEU A 30 -1.36 -4.69 -10.94
N ASP A 31 -1.01 -4.66 -12.22
CA ASP A 31 -1.30 -5.76 -13.14
C ASP A 31 -0.65 -7.06 -12.63
N LYS A 32 -1.26 -8.20 -12.96
CA LYS A 32 -0.85 -9.53 -12.48
C LYS A 32 0.58 -9.87 -12.87
N GLU A 33 1.02 -9.39 -14.03
CA GLU A 33 2.35 -9.61 -14.59
C GLU A 33 3.42 -8.72 -13.95
N HIS A 34 3.02 -7.70 -13.17
CA HIS A 34 3.95 -6.77 -12.52
C HIS A 34 4.90 -7.54 -11.59
N PRO A 35 6.23 -7.28 -11.60
CA PRO A 35 7.20 -8.02 -10.77
C PRO A 35 6.84 -8.10 -9.29
N LEU A 36 6.31 -7.00 -8.72
CA LEU A 36 5.86 -6.95 -7.31
C LEU A 36 4.60 -7.78 -7.02
N ALA A 37 3.82 -8.16 -8.03
CA ALA A 37 2.58 -8.92 -7.89
C ALA A 37 2.75 -10.44 -8.11
N GLN A 38 3.84 -10.87 -8.75
CA GLN A 38 4.04 -12.26 -9.19
C GLN A 38 3.90 -13.30 -8.06
N ASN A 39 4.38 -12.99 -6.86
CA ASN A 39 4.35 -13.89 -5.70
C ASN A 39 3.21 -13.61 -4.72
N ALA A 40 2.34 -12.63 -5.00
CA ALA A 40 1.31 -12.18 -4.06
C ALA A 40 0.34 -13.30 -3.68
N SER A 41 -0.14 -14.07 -4.66
CA SER A 41 -1.06 -15.18 -4.42
C SER A 41 -0.43 -16.28 -3.55
N GLY A 42 0.80 -16.68 -3.84
CA GLY A 42 1.51 -17.69 -3.06
C GLY A 42 1.74 -17.26 -1.61
N ASN A 43 2.18 -16.01 -1.41
CA ASN A 43 2.40 -15.44 -0.08
C ASN A 43 1.10 -15.35 0.74
N TYR A 44 0.01 -14.92 0.11
CA TYR A 44 -1.29 -14.79 0.76
C TYR A 44 -1.83 -16.15 1.26
N HIS A 45 -1.83 -17.17 0.38
CA HIS A 45 -2.33 -18.51 0.74
C HIS A 45 -1.43 -19.26 1.72
N LYS A 46 -0.11 -19.01 1.69
CA LYS A 46 0.81 -19.54 2.71
C LYS A 46 0.49 -18.99 4.10
N ALA A 47 0.13 -17.70 4.20
CA ALA A 47 -0.29 -17.08 5.46
C ALA A 47 -1.73 -17.45 5.86
N ASN A 48 -2.59 -17.74 4.89
CA ASN A 48 -4.00 -18.05 5.10
C ASN A 48 -4.43 -19.32 4.34
N PRO A 49 -4.03 -20.52 4.78
CA PRO A 49 -4.29 -21.76 4.03
C PRO A 49 -5.77 -22.03 3.77
N MET A 50 -6.64 -21.62 4.70
CA MET A 50 -8.09 -21.77 4.56
C MET A 50 -8.67 -20.99 3.38
N ALA A 51 -8.00 -19.92 2.91
CA ALA A 51 -8.47 -19.13 1.78
C ALA A 51 -8.42 -19.90 0.45
N LEU A 52 -7.65 -21.01 0.36
CA LEU A 52 -7.63 -21.87 -0.83
C LEU A 52 -9.01 -22.47 -1.17
N ALA A 53 -9.88 -22.60 -0.17
CA ALA A 53 -11.24 -23.11 -0.36
C ALA A 53 -12.23 -22.03 -0.86
N VAL A 54 -11.80 -20.77 -0.95
CA VAL A 54 -12.64 -19.64 -1.35
C VAL A 54 -12.27 -19.21 -2.77
N PRO A 55 -13.20 -19.23 -3.74
CA PRO A 55 -12.91 -18.73 -5.08
C PRO A 55 -12.69 -17.21 -5.05
N GLY A 56 -11.59 -16.76 -5.65
CA GLY A 56 -11.27 -15.34 -5.73
C GLY A 56 -9.92 -15.06 -6.36
N GLU A 57 -9.68 -13.80 -6.71
CA GLU A 57 -8.39 -13.32 -7.22
C GLU A 57 -7.66 -12.51 -6.16
N ILE A 58 -6.33 -12.64 -6.12
CA ILE A 58 -5.47 -11.85 -5.25
C ILE A 58 -4.96 -10.65 -6.04
N TRP A 59 -5.30 -9.46 -5.55
CA TRP A 59 -4.86 -8.19 -6.11
C TRP A 59 -3.74 -7.60 -5.27
N THR A 60 -2.78 -6.96 -5.93
CA THR A 60 -1.70 -6.22 -5.26
C THR A 60 -1.93 -4.74 -5.43
N ILE A 61 -1.95 -4.00 -4.32
CA ILE A 61 -2.03 -2.53 -4.33
C ILE A 61 -0.66 -1.98 -3.93
N GLN A 62 -0.05 -1.21 -4.83
CA GLN A 62 1.10 -0.39 -4.49
C GLN A 62 0.60 0.90 -3.84
N ILE A 63 0.83 1.03 -2.54
CA ILE A 63 0.33 2.16 -1.76
C ILE A 63 1.15 3.42 -2.01
N ASP A 64 0.53 4.53 -2.36
CA ASP A 64 1.20 5.82 -2.55
C ASP A 64 1.14 6.69 -1.31
N SER A 65 0.02 6.66 -0.60
CA SER A 65 -0.14 7.40 0.66
C SER A 65 -0.98 6.63 1.68
N ILE A 66 -0.68 6.88 2.94
CA ILE A 66 -1.38 6.31 4.09
C ILE A 66 -1.68 7.42 5.09
N LYS A 67 -2.88 7.39 5.67
CA LYS A 67 -3.27 8.22 6.80
C LYS A 67 -3.86 7.36 7.90
N MET A 68 -3.18 7.29 9.05
CA MET A 68 -3.72 6.67 10.25
C MET A 68 -4.33 7.74 11.15
N THR A 69 -5.52 7.47 11.67
CA THR A 69 -6.11 8.24 12.77
C THR A 69 -6.17 7.33 13.99
N ASP A 70 -5.69 7.80 15.14
CA ASP A 70 -5.86 7.14 16.42
C ASP A 70 -6.14 8.18 17.50
N SER A 71 -7.40 8.28 17.93
CA SER A 71 -7.82 9.25 18.95
C SER A 71 -7.41 8.87 20.37
N THR A 72 -6.78 7.70 20.59
CA THR A 72 -6.24 7.28 21.91
C THR A 72 -4.87 7.88 22.22
N LEU A 73 -4.13 8.34 21.20
CA LEU A 73 -2.80 8.95 21.35
C LEU A 73 -2.85 10.46 21.68
N GLY A 74 -3.97 10.94 22.23
CA GLY A 74 -4.32 12.36 22.35
C GLY A 74 -5.36 12.78 21.29
N PHE A 75 -6.00 13.95 21.47
CA PHE A 75 -7.11 14.41 20.62
C PHE A 75 -6.83 14.27 19.12
N GLY A 76 -7.44 13.25 18.50
CA GLY A 76 -7.51 13.07 17.05
C GLY A 76 -6.17 13.00 16.33
N LYS A 77 -5.11 12.46 16.94
CA LYS A 77 -3.78 12.41 16.31
C LYS A 77 -3.85 11.65 14.99
N LYS A 78 -3.41 12.33 13.93
CA LYS A 78 -3.26 11.77 12.58
C LYS A 78 -1.79 11.63 12.25
N ILE A 79 -1.42 10.48 11.70
CA ILE A 79 -0.08 10.23 11.19
C ILE A 79 -0.23 9.95 9.70
N SER A 80 0.56 10.64 8.88
CA SER A 80 0.50 10.52 7.43
C SER A 80 1.86 10.08 6.90
N TRP A 81 1.84 9.16 5.94
CA TRP A 81 3.01 8.68 5.22
C TRP A 81 2.75 8.80 3.74
N GLN A 82 3.80 9.09 3.00
CA GLN A 82 3.81 9.07 1.54
C GLN A 82 4.98 8.19 1.11
N ARG A 83 4.78 7.43 0.03
CA ARG A 83 5.86 6.71 -0.62
C ARG A 83 6.89 7.73 -1.08
N GLU A 84 8.15 7.51 -0.69
CA GLU A 84 9.25 8.30 -1.22
C GLU A 84 9.24 8.17 -2.74
N GLN A 85 9.19 9.31 -3.44
CA GLN A 85 9.37 9.29 -4.88
C GLN A 85 10.83 8.92 -5.13
N GLU A 86 11.07 7.76 -5.74
CA GLU A 86 12.35 7.50 -6.38
C GLU A 86 12.53 8.57 -7.45
N ASN A 87 13.32 9.58 -7.12
CA ASN A 87 13.51 10.72 -7.98
C ASN A 87 14.43 10.27 -9.13
N GLN A 88 13.84 9.74 -10.21
CA GLN A 88 14.58 9.26 -11.39
C GLN A 88 15.47 10.37 -12.01
N ALA A 89 15.10 11.64 -11.80
CA ALA A 89 15.92 12.79 -12.16
C ALA A 89 17.30 12.77 -11.47
N VAL A 90 17.37 12.39 -10.20
CA VAL A 90 18.63 12.32 -9.43
C VAL A 90 19.49 11.16 -9.92
N ALA A 91 18.88 10.01 -10.24
CA ALA A 91 19.61 8.87 -10.79
C ALA A 91 20.21 9.16 -12.18
N LEU A 92 19.48 9.85 -13.05
CA LEU A 92 19.98 10.27 -14.36
C LEU A 92 21.05 11.37 -14.26
N GLU A 93 20.91 12.32 -13.33
CA GLU A 93 21.93 13.34 -13.06
C GLU A 93 23.23 12.72 -12.55
N ILE A 94 23.14 11.72 -11.66
CA ILE A 94 24.31 10.97 -11.17
C ILE A 94 24.98 10.19 -12.31
N ILE A 95 24.21 9.49 -13.16
CA ILE A 95 24.75 8.73 -14.29
C ILE A 95 25.43 9.64 -15.31
N ASN A 96 24.83 10.79 -15.62
CA ASN A 96 25.39 11.77 -16.54
C ASN A 96 26.67 12.40 -16.00
N ASN A 97 26.74 12.66 -14.69
CA ASN A 97 27.93 13.22 -14.03
C ASN A 97 29.08 12.20 -13.87
N LEU A 98 28.78 10.89 -13.91
CA LEU A 98 29.79 9.83 -13.84
C LEU A 98 30.44 9.49 -15.20
N HIS A 99 29.82 9.86 -16.33
CA HIS A 99 30.38 9.65 -17.68
C HIS A 99 31.18 10.84 -18.22
N LEU A 100 31.33 11.92 -17.43
CA LEU A 100 32.05 13.15 -17.80
C LEU A 100 33.40 13.33 -17.07
N ASN A 101 33.92 12.30 -16.40
CA ASN A 101 35.26 12.30 -15.80
C ASN A 101 36.16 11.22 -16.41
#